data_AF-A0AB39VAX2-F1
#
_entry.id   AF-A0AB39VAX2-F1
#
_cell.length_a   1.000
_cell.length_b   1.000
_cell.length_c   1.000
_cell.angle_alpha   90.00
_cell.angle_beta   90.00
_cell.angle_gamma   90.00
#
_symmetry.space_group_name_H-M   'P 1'
#
loop_
_entity.id
_entity.type
_entity.pdbx_description
1 polymer ?
#
loop_
_entity_poly.entity_id
_entity_poly.type
_entity_poly.pdbx_seq_one_letter_code
_entity_poly.pdbx_strand_id
1 'polypeptide(L)'
;MEIKRKVYDDKDWYEEYIQVLKDGKEIHYGESFDFPKYENGNYGNIEYYKFFKIYLKKWEDKIYFIPKYNFCNEKVYGYSPLEFLENDIKEILESKEETSKIKKLTIKDILCEWVCNSQFREFCNSFEDYQKKLVNEIYFVDNEIINNDISEKFEKIFGIKNKKIEKINVEEVEKLDKISVYLENGKIWEAFFKKDKKIYLNTEISVSFQINEIL
;
A
#
# COMPACT_ATOMS: atom_id res chain seq x y z
N MET A 1 -17.04 5.78 7.71
CA MET A 1 -17.38 4.78 6.68
C MET A 1 -16.51 3.56 6.95
N GLU A 2 -17.14 2.41 7.14
CA GLU A 2 -16.48 1.12 7.40
C GLU A 2 -17.00 0.14 6.35
N ILE A 3 -16.10 -0.51 5.60
CA ILE A 3 -16.48 -1.49 4.57
C ILE A 3 -16.34 -2.89 5.17
N LYS A 4 -17.42 -3.67 5.14
CA LYS A 4 -17.54 -5.05 5.63
C LYS A 4 -17.87 -6.00 4.47
N ARG A 5 -17.61 -7.29 4.60
CA ARG A 5 -17.98 -8.34 3.64
C ARG A 5 -18.86 -9.37 4.35
N LYS A 6 -19.94 -9.81 3.71
CA LYS A 6 -20.73 -10.98 4.12
C LYS A 6 -20.53 -12.08 3.09
N VAL A 7 -20.19 -13.29 3.53
CA VAL A 7 -20.07 -14.47 2.67
C VAL A 7 -21.22 -15.41 3.02
N TYR A 8 -21.99 -15.80 2.01
CA TYR A 8 -22.97 -16.87 2.12
C TYR A 8 -22.35 -18.15 1.57
N ASP A 9 -22.41 -19.22 2.36
CA ASP A 9 -21.87 -20.53 2.02
C ASP A 9 -23.01 -21.47 1.63
N ASP A 10 -23.57 -21.24 0.44
CA ASP A 10 -24.48 -22.19 -0.21
C ASP A 10 -23.71 -22.96 -1.28
N LYS A 11 -23.02 -23.99 -0.80
CA LYS A 11 -22.43 -25.21 -1.40
C LYS A 11 -21.96 -25.30 -2.86
N ASP A 12 -22.26 -24.39 -3.77
CA ASP A 12 -21.78 -24.46 -5.16
C ASP A 12 -21.52 -23.08 -5.80
N TRP A 13 -21.80 -21.95 -5.12
CA TRP A 13 -21.60 -20.59 -5.67
C TRP A 13 -21.13 -19.63 -4.57
N TYR A 14 -19.89 -19.13 -4.65
CA TYR A 14 -19.39 -18.07 -3.77
C TYR A 14 -19.75 -16.70 -4.36
N GLU A 15 -20.84 -16.09 -3.89
CA GLU A 15 -21.15 -14.70 -4.23
C GLU A 15 -20.53 -13.76 -3.17
N GLU A 16 -19.67 -12.84 -3.61
CA GLU A 16 -18.96 -11.91 -2.74
C GLU A 16 -19.72 -10.59 -2.58
N TYR A 17 -20.31 -10.37 -1.40
CA TYR A 17 -21.06 -9.14 -1.13
C TYR A 17 -20.24 -8.13 -0.31
N ILE A 18 -20.13 -6.90 -0.82
CA ILE A 18 -19.58 -5.75 -0.09
C ILE A 18 -20.72 -5.07 0.67
N GLN A 19 -20.51 -4.85 1.97
CA GLN A 19 -21.40 -4.17 2.89
C GLN A 19 -20.75 -2.86 3.35
N VAL A 20 -21.24 -1.70 2.93
CA VAL A 20 -20.71 -0.41 3.41
C VAL A 20 -21.57 0.08 4.57
N LEU A 21 -20.93 0.42 5.69
CA LEU A 21 -21.57 0.97 6.88
C LEU A 21 -21.20 2.43 7.10
N LYS A 22 -22.20 3.23 7.50
CA LYS A 22 -22.06 4.59 8.01
C LYS A 22 -22.72 4.69 9.37
N ASP A 23 -21.94 5.06 10.39
CA ASP A 23 -22.40 5.19 11.79
C ASP A 23 -23.15 3.95 12.31
N GLY A 24 -22.67 2.76 11.92
CA GLY A 24 -23.28 1.47 12.29
C GLY A 24 -24.53 1.08 11.50
N LYS A 25 -25.01 1.93 10.58
CA LYS A 25 -26.12 1.62 9.66
C LYS A 25 -25.59 1.18 8.29
N GLU A 26 -26.23 0.16 7.72
CA GLU A 26 -25.96 -0.33 6.37
C GLU A 26 -26.44 0.69 5.33
N ILE A 27 -25.53 1.13 4.46
CA ILE A 27 -25.84 2.06 3.36
C ILE A 27 -25.66 1.41 1.99
N HIS A 28 -24.88 0.34 1.90
CA HIS A 28 -24.74 -0.45 0.66
C HIS A 28 -24.59 -1.93 1.01
N TYR A 29 -25.23 -2.79 0.20
CA TYR A 29 -25.16 -4.24 0.25
C TYR A 29 -25.40 -4.79 -1.16
N GLY A 30 -24.37 -5.38 -1.78
CA GLY A 30 -24.44 -5.90 -3.15
C GLY A 30 -23.19 -6.69 -3.52
N GLU A 31 -23.27 -7.49 -4.59
CA GLU A 31 -22.07 -8.04 -5.25
C GLU A 31 -21.12 -6.88 -5.54
N SER A 32 -19.82 -7.09 -5.34
CA SER A 32 -18.69 -6.19 -5.64
C SER A 32 -19.04 -4.84 -6.30
N PHE A 33 -18.46 -3.74 -5.82
CA PHE A 33 -18.41 -2.50 -6.60
C PHE A 33 -17.99 -2.83 -8.05
N ASP A 34 -18.90 -2.60 -9.00
CA ASP A 34 -18.58 -2.57 -10.43
C ASP A 34 -17.67 -1.36 -10.66
N PHE A 35 -16.41 -1.48 -10.24
CA PHE A 35 -15.38 -0.55 -10.69
C PHE A 35 -15.32 -0.66 -12.21
N PRO A 36 -15.32 0.45 -12.96
CA PRO A 36 -15.14 0.40 -14.40
C PRO A 36 -13.86 -0.38 -14.70
N LYS A 37 -14.01 -1.50 -15.41
CA LYS A 37 -12.95 -2.43 -15.80
C LYS A 37 -11.76 -1.65 -16.38
N TYR A 38 -10.59 -1.76 -15.75
CA TYR A 38 -9.33 -1.61 -16.48
C TYR A 38 -9.19 -2.82 -17.41
N GLU A 39 -8.80 -2.60 -18.67
CA GLU A 39 -8.84 -3.61 -19.74
C GLU A 39 -7.95 -4.85 -19.51
N ASN A 40 -7.14 -4.94 -18.43
CA ASN A 40 -6.16 -6.01 -18.25
C ASN A 40 -6.09 -6.60 -16.82
N GLY A 41 -7.21 -7.07 -16.28
CA GLY A 41 -7.21 -8.23 -15.35
C GLY A 41 -6.68 -8.04 -13.92
N ASN A 42 -7.52 -8.45 -12.97
CA ASN A 42 -7.31 -8.71 -11.54
C ASN A 42 -7.32 -7.53 -10.56
N TYR A 43 -8.34 -7.54 -9.70
CA TYR A 43 -8.51 -6.69 -8.53
C TYR A 43 -7.49 -7.05 -7.45
N GLY A 44 -6.61 -6.11 -7.12
CA GLY A 44 -5.67 -6.26 -6.02
C GLY A 44 -6.11 -5.56 -4.74
N ASN A 45 -7.11 -6.09 -4.03
CA ASN A 45 -7.22 -6.07 -2.54
C ASN A 45 -8.50 -6.79 -2.07
N ILE A 46 -8.84 -7.93 -2.66
CA ILE A 46 -9.76 -8.87 -2.04
C ILE A 46 -9.14 -10.24 -2.23
N GLU A 47 -8.39 -10.72 -1.24
CA GLU A 47 -8.43 -12.13 -0.92
C GLU A 47 -8.04 -12.41 0.54
N TYR A 48 -8.95 -13.16 1.18
CA TYR A 48 -8.81 -13.96 2.38
C TYR A 48 -8.54 -13.30 3.74
N TYR A 49 -9.64 -13.27 4.51
CA TYR A 49 -9.70 -13.16 5.98
C TYR A 49 -9.17 -11.86 6.59
N LYS A 50 -10.12 -10.94 6.84
CA LYS A 50 -10.09 -9.75 7.71
C LYS A 50 -9.71 -8.43 7.05
N PHE A 51 -10.55 -7.45 7.39
CA PHE A 51 -10.51 -6.07 6.90
C PHE A 51 -9.18 -5.38 7.17
N PHE A 52 -8.50 -4.96 6.11
CA PHE A 52 -7.49 -3.92 6.23
C PHE A 52 -8.24 -2.62 6.45
N LYS A 53 -8.05 -1.99 7.62
CA LYS A 53 -8.50 -0.61 7.77
C LYS A 53 -7.66 0.22 6.81
N ILE A 54 -8.29 0.82 5.82
CA ILE A 54 -7.63 1.67 4.83
C ILE A 54 -7.93 3.14 5.10
N TYR A 55 -6.99 4.02 4.74
CA TYR A 55 -7.19 5.46 4.68
C TYR A 55 -7.18 5.90 3.24
N LEU A 56 -8.25 6.58 2.83
CA LEU A 56 -8.26 7.28 1.55
C LEU A 56 -7.38 8.52 1.68
N LYS A 57 -6.41 8.65 0.77
CA LYS A 57 -5.52 9.81 0.69
C LYS A 57 -5.53 10.39 -0.71
N LYS A 58 -5.60 11.71 -0.81
CA LYS A 58 -5.63 12.42 -2.10
C LYS A 58 -4.27 12.98 -2.47
N TRP A 59 -3.84 12.75 -3.70
CA TRP A 59 -2.74 13.47 -4.32
C TRP A 59 -3.08 13.74 -5.79
N GLU A 60 -3.03 15.01 -6.19
CA GLU A 60 -3.53 15.48 -7.48
C GLU A 60 -4.98 15.03 -7.72
N ASP A 61 -5.23 14.36 -8.84
CA ASP A 61 -6.52 13.83 -9.29
C ASP A 61 -6.77 12.38 -8.85
N LYS A 62 -5.87 11.78 -8.05
CA LYS A 62 -5.96 10.40 -7.60
C LYS A 62 -6.21 10.24 -6.10
N ILE A 63 -6.85 9.13 -5.75
CA ILE A 63 -7.10 8.66 -4.40
C ILE A 63 -6.37 7.33 -4.19
N TYR A 64 -5.58 7.27 -3.12
CA TYR A 64 -4.75 6.13 -2.75
C TYR A 64 -5.31 5.44 -1.51
N PHE A 65 -5.29 4.11 -1.52
CA PHE A 65 -5.82 3.27 -0.45
C PHE A 65 -4.68 2.83 0.46
N ILE A 66 -4.38 3.65 1.45
CA ILE A 66 -3.22 3.45 2.32
C ILE A 66 -3.58 2.52 3.48
N PRO A 67 -2.83 1.43 3.72
CA PRO A 67 -3.16 0.48 4.76
C PRO A 67 -2.90 1.10 6.13
N LYS A 68 -3.73 0.73 7.11
CA LYS A 68 -3.47 1.07 8.50
C LYS A 68 -2.41 0.11 9.05
N TYR A 69 -1.26 0.66 9.41
CA TYR A 69 -0.04 -0.03 9.88
C TYR A 69 -0.24 -1.25 10.80
N ASN A 70 -1.23 -1.23 11.70
CA ASN A 70 -1.45 -2.30 12.67
C ASN A 70 -2.14 -3.55 12.10
N PHE A 71 -2.50 -3.56 10.81
CA PHE A 71 -3.05 -4.73 10.11
C PHE A 71 -2.02 -5.45 9.23
N CYS A 72 -0.83 -4.88 8.97
CA CYS A 72 0.25 -5.56 8.24
C CYS A 72 0.85 -6.76 9.04
N ASN A 73 0.34 -7.02 10.25
CA ASN A 73 0.79 -8.05 11.19
C ASN A 73 0.05 -9.40 11.12
N GLU A 74 -1.04 -9.51 10.34
CA GLU A 74 -1.83 -10.74 10.32
C GLU A 74 -1.21 -11.77 9.34
N LYS A 75 -0.81 -12.93 9.87
CA LYS A 75 -0.06 -14.03 9.22
C LYS A 75 -0.69 -14.62 7.94
N VAL A 76 -1.86 -14.15 7.50
CA VAL A 76 -2.65 -14.76 6.42
C VAL A 76 -2.86 -13.80 5.23
N TYR A 77 -2.38 -12.54 5.28
CA TYR A 77 -2.86 -11.54 4.34
C TYR A 77 -1.89 -11.13 3.21
N GLY A 78 -2.39 -11.18 1.98
CA GLY A 78 -1.84 -10.54 0.79
C GLY A 78 -2.35 -9.10 0.67
N TYR A 79 -1.48 -8.12 0.85
CA TYR A 79 -1.78 -6.72 0.62
C TYR A 79 -1.40 -6.38 -0.83
N SER A 80 -2.33 -5.79 -1.58
CA SER A 80 -2.04 -5.27 -2.91
C SER A 80 -2.34 -3.76 -2.93
N PRO A 81 -1.41 -2.93 -3.40
CA PRO A 81 -1.63 -1.49 -3.51
C PRO A 81 -2.78 -1.11 -4.45
N LEU A 82 -3.57 -0.09 -4.08
CA LEU A 82 -4.69 0.41 -4.91
C LEU A 82 -4.72 1.93 -5.00
N GLU A 83 -5.06 2.40 -6.19
CA GLU A 83 -5.31 3.81 -6.51
C GLU A 83 -6.42 3.95 -7.55
N PHE A 84 -7.13 5.07 -7.50
CA PHE A 84 -8.26 5.38 -8.39
C PHE A 84 -8.26 6.85 -8.77
N LEU A 85 -8.91 7.21 -9.88
CA LEU A 85 -9.21 8.62 -10.13
C LEU A 85 -10.24 9.09 -9.10
N GLU A 86 -10.14 10.36 -8.72
CA GLU A 86 -11.07 10.97 -7.76
C GLU A 86 -12.52 10.90 -8.25
N ASN A 87 -12.75 10.96 -9.56
CA ASN A 87 -14.10 10.87 -10.12
C ASN A 87 -14.70 9.47 -9.95
N ASP A 88 -13.91 8.41 -10.15
CA ASP A 88 -14.36 7.03 -9.93
C ASP A 88 -14.74 6.81 -8.46
N ILE A 89 -13.96 7.40 -7.53
CA ILE A 89 -14.27 7.36 -6.10
C ILE A 89 -15.51 8.17 -5.73
N LYS A 90 -15.86 9.24 -6.46
CA LYS A 90 -17.10 10.00 -6.22
C LYS A 90 -18.36 9.22 -6.60
N GLU A 91 -18.25 8.29 -7.55
CA GLU A 91 -19.36 7.39 -7.89
C GLU A 91 -19.60 6.36 -6.77
N ILE A 92 -18.54 6.02 -6.03
CA ILE A 92 -18.55 5.08 -4.90
C ILE A 92 -18.96 5.77 -3.59
N LEU A 93 -18.44 6.97 -3.34
CA LEU A 93 -18.74 7.76 -2.14
C LEU A 93 -19.97 8.62 -2.40
N GLU A 94 -21.13 8.12 -1.98
CA GLU A 94 -22.47 8.68 -2.21
C GLU A 94 -22.66 10.16 -1.80
N SER A 95 -21.69 10.80 -1.12
CA SER A 95 -21.79 12.21 -0.72
C SER A 95 -20.53 13.05 -0.97
N LYS A 96 -20.73 14.25 -1.54
CA LYS A 96 -19.70 15.30 -1.65
C LYS A 96 -19.03 15.62 -0.31
N GLU A 97 -19.77 15.49 0.79
CA GLU A 97 -19.27 15.73 2.16
C GLU A 97 -18.25 14.68 2.62
N GLU A 98 -18.27 13.46 2.08
CA GLU A 98 -17.28 12.43 2.41
C GLU A 98 -16.00 12.61 1.60
N THR A 99 -16.13 12.95 0.33
CA THR A 99 -14.98 13.25 -0.54
C THR A 99 -14.18 14.46 -0.04
N SER A 100 -14.84 15.46 0.56
CA SER A 100 -14.16 16.62 1.15
C SER A 100 -13.40 16.32 2.44
N LYS A 101 -13.69 15.19 3.10
CA LYS A 101 -12.98 14.71 4.31
C LYS A 101 -11.72 13.90 3.96
N ILE A 102 -11.48 13.58 2.69
CA ILE A 102 -10.28 12.87 2.26
C ILE A 102 -9.06 13.76 2.50
N LYS A 103 -8.13 13.25 3.30
CA LYS A 103 -6.91 13.99 3.64
C LYS A 103 -5.89 13.92 2.50
N LYS A 104 -5.04 14.94 2.41
CA LYS A 104 -3.89 14.92 1.49
C LYS A 104 -2.95 13.76 1.83
N LEU A 105 -2.41 13.12 0.79
CA LEU A 105 -1.34 12.13 0.90
C LEU A 105 -0.08 12.77 1.49
N THR A 106 0.57 12.07 2.40
CA THR A 106 1.78 12.51 3.08
C THR A 106 2.94 11.55 2.84
N ILE A 107 4.17 11.98 3.14
CA ILE A 107 5.35 11.11 3.08
C ILE A 107 5.20 9.89 3.99
N LYS A 108 4.59 10.05 5.17
CA LYS A 108 4.34 8.93 6.09
C LYS A 108 3.40 7.90 5.46
N ASP A 109 2.43 8.32 4.66
CA ASP A 109 1.53 7.41 3.96
C ASP A 109 2.27 6.61 2.89
N ILE A 110 3.14 7.26 2.09
CA ILE A 110 3.98 6.60 1.07
C ILE A 110 4.96 5.63 1.73
N LEU A 111 5.57 5.99 2.86
CA LEU A 111 6.42 5.08 3.62
C LEU A 111 5.64 3.88 4.17
N CYS A 112 4.40 4.09 4.63
CA CYS A 112 3.54 3.01 5.12
C CYS A 112 3.17 2.03 4.01
N GLU A 113 2.81 2.55 2.84
CA GLU A 113 2.58 1.79 1.62
C GLU A 113 3.81 0.93 1.28
N TRP A 114 4.95 1.60 1.14
CA TRP A 114 6.23 1.00 0.77
C TRP A 114 6.59 -0.18 1.67
N VAL A 115 6.55 0.00 3.00
CA VAL A 115 6.95 -1.07 3.92
C VAL A 115 5.94 -2.20 4.03
N CYS A 116 4.65 -1.98 3.75
CA CYS A 116 3.67 -3.08 3.74
C CYS A 116 3.82 -3.97 2.49
N ASN A 117 4.45 -3.47 1.41
CA ASN A 117 4.87 -4.26 0.25
C ASN A 117 6.09 -5.16 0.52
N SER A 118 6.75 -5.05 1.68
CA SER A 118 7.91 -5.89 2.02
C SER A 118 7.61 -7.37 2.23
N GLN A 119 6.32 -7.75 2.26
CA GLN A 119 5.86 -9.09 2.63
C GLN A 119 6.32 -9.57 4.02
N PHE A 120 6.93 -8.69 4.82
CA PHE A 120 7.24 -8.96 6.22
C PHE A 120 5.94 -9.08 7.02
N ARG A 121 5.83 -10.14 7.82
CA ARG A 121 4.62 -10.47 8.59
C ARG A 121 5.00 -10.91 9.99
N GLU A 122 5.06 -9.96 10.90
CA GLU A 122 5.29 -10.22 12.32
C GLU A 122 4.29 -9.45 13.18
N PHE A 123 4.10 -9.90 14.42
CA PHE A 123 3.30 -9.16 15.38
C PHE A 123 4.06 -7.90 15.85
N CYS A 124 3.48 -6.72 15.62
CA CYS A 124 4.07 -5.42 15.98
C CYS A 124 3.08 -4.57 16.77
N ASN A 125 3.56 -3.91 17.82
CA ASN A 125 2.73 -3.08 18.70
C ASN A 125 2.47 -1.67 18.14
N SER A 126 3.33 -1.20 17.23
CA SER A 126 3.20 0.07 16.54
C SER A 126 3.86 0.04 15.16
N PHE A 127 3.71 1.12 14.38
CA PHE A 127 4.42 1.25 13.11
C PHE A 127 5.94 1.35 13.31
N GLU A 128 6.38 2.04 14.36
CA GLU A 128 7.79 2.16 14.71
C GLU A 128 8.39 0.82 15.16
N ASP A 129 7.60 -0.03 15.83
CA ASP A 129 7.98 -1.41 16.15
C ASP A 129 8.12 -2.26 14.88
N TYR A 130 7.16 -2.13 13.95
CA TYR A 130 7.23 -2.78 12.63
C TYR A 130 8.48 -2.40 11.86
N GLN A 131 8.79 -1.10 11.77
CA GLN A 131 9.98 -0.58 11.09
C GLN A 131 11.27 -1.17 11.66
N LYS A 132 11.40 -1.21 12.99
CA LYS A 132 12.58 -1.78 13.66
C LYS A 132 12.74 -3.27 13.39
N LYS A 133 11.64 -4.03 13.51
CA LYS A 133 11.65 -5.47 13.26
C LYS A 133 11.95 -5.79 11.79
N LEU A 134 11.35 -5.06 10.86
CA LEU A 134 11.66 -5.17 9.44
C LEU A 134 13.14 -4.93 9.17
N VAL A 135 13.74 -3.87 9.73
CA VAL A 135 15.18 -3.60 9.55
C VAL A 135 16.05 -4.74 10.07
N ASN A 136 15.71 -5.29 11.22
CA ASN A 136 16.44 -6.44 11.79
C ASN A 136 16.28 -7.72 10.96
N GLU A 137 15.22 -7.82 10.17
CA GLU A 137 14.94 -8.95 9.29
C GLU A 137 15.69 -8.82 7.94
N ILE A 138 16.22 -7.64 7.59
CA ILE A 138 16.94 -7.46 6.34
C ILE A 138 18.32 -8.11 6.44
N TYR A 139 18.54 -9.15 5.65
CA TYR A 139 19.80 -9.85 5.52
C TYR A 139 20.76 -9.18 4.54
N PHE A 140 20.25 -8.78 3.37
CA PHE A 140 21.06 -8.29 2.26
C PHE A 140 20.26 -7.34 1.37
N VAL A 141 20.94 -6.38 0.75
CA VAL A 141 20.36 -5.49 -0.25
C VAL A 141 21.21 -5.54 -1.52
N ASP A 142 20.59 -5.74 -2.69
CA ASP A 142 21.27 -5.79 -3.99
C ASP A 142 21.64 -4.39 -4.51
N ASN A 143 22.38 -3.67 -3.68
CA ASN A 143 22.96 -2.37 -3.96
C ASN A 143 24.07 -2.11 -2.94
N GLU A 144 25.33 -2.07 -3.39
CA GLU A 144 26.49 -1.90 -2.51
C GLU A 144 26.38 -0.68 -1.59
N ILE A 145 25.85 0.44 -2.11
CA ILE A 145 25.68 1.65 -1.32
C ILE A 145 24.72 1.36 -0.17
N ILE A 146 23.53 0.84 -0.42
CA ILE A 146 22.56 0.57 0.66
C ILE A 146 23.05 -0.55 1.59
N ASN A 147 23.69 -1.58 1.04
CA ASN A 147 24.08 -2.79 1.76
C ASN A 147 25.17 -2.55 2.82
N ASN A 148 26.04 -1.54 2.63
CA ASN A 148 27.14 -1.29 3.57
C ASN A 148 26.67 -0.87 4.98
N ASP A 149 25.51 -0.20 5.09
CA ASP A 149 24.96 0.28 6.38
C ASP A 149 23.42 0.20 6.38
N ILE A 150 22.89 -1.01 6.20
CA ILE A 150 21.44 -1.26 6.03
C ILE A 150 20.62 -0.57 7.12
N SER A 151 20.93 -0.83 8.40
CA SER A 151 20.16 -0.27 9.51
C SER A 151 20.14 1.25 9.51
N GLU A 152 21.29 1.90 9.38
CA GLU A 152 21.38 3.37 9.38
C GLU A 152 20.62 3.98 8.20
N LYS A 153 20.73 3.38 7.01
CA LYS A 153 20.09 3.91 5.80
C LYS A 153 18.58 3.75 5.85
N PHE A 154 18.07 2.62 6.30
CA PHE A 154 16.62 2.43 6.49
C PHE A 154 16.07 3.33 7.60
N GLU A 155 16.78 3.50 8.72
CA GLU A 155 16.38 4.45 9.77
C GLU A 155 16.29 5.89 9.24
N LYS A 156 17.25 6.34 8.42
CA LYS A 156 17.19 7.64 7.77
C LYS A 156 15.99 7.75 6.81
N ILE A 157 15.69 6.71 6.03
CA ILE A 157 14.53 6.68 5.14
C ILE A 157 13.22 6.79 5.93
N PHE A 158 13.09 6.05 7.04
CA PHE A 158 11.93 6.14 7.92
C PHE A 158 11.80 7.50 8.61
N GLY A 159 12.93 8.18 8.84
CA GLY A 159 12.99 9.52 9.40
C GLY A 159 12.56 10.65 8.46
N ILE A 160 12.30 10.38 7.18
CA ILE A 160 11.92 11.41 6.20
C ILE A 160 10.54 11.96 6.55
N LYS A 161 10.49 13.26 6.86
CA LYS A 161 9.24 13.98 7.13
C LYS A 161 8.70 14.72 5.91
N ASN A 162 9.60 15.27 5.10
CA ASN A 162 9.26 16.12 3.96
C ASN A 162 10.14 15.78 2.75
N LYS A 163 9.51 15.41 1.64
CA LYS A 163 10.11 15.26 0.32
C LYS A 163 9.10 15.68 -0.75
N LYS A 164 9.58 16.02 -1.93
CA LYS A 164 8.72 16.22 -3.09
C LYS A 164 8.15 14.85 -3.50
N ILE A 165 6.84 14.71 -3.44
CA ILE A 165 6.15 13.55 -4.01
C ILE A 165 6.19 13.69 -5.53
N GLU A 166 6.58 12.63 -6.21
CA GLU A 166 6.70 12.57 -7.66
C GLU A 166 5.71 11.55 -8.22
N LYS A 167 5.11 11.89 -9.37
CA LYS A 167 4.27 10.98 -10.14
C LYS A 167 5.15 9.93 -10.82
N ILE A 168 4.76 8.68 -10.68
CA ILE A 168 5.45 7.52 -11.21
C ILE A 168 4.51 6.80 -12.19
N ASN A 169 5.03 6.40 -13.34
CA ASN A 169 4.33 5.50 -14.24
C ASN A 169 4.66 4.05 -13.83
N VAL A 170 3.68 3.34 -13.26
CA VAL A 170 3.88 1.98 -12.72
C VAL A 170 4.28 1.00 -13.83
N GLU A 171 3.71 1.13 -15.04
CA GLU A 171 4.06 0.29 -16.20
C GLU A 171 5.49 0.52 -16.69
N GLU A 172 6.02 1.74 -16.53
CA GLU A 172 7.43 2.01 -16.81
C GLU A 172 8.32 1.39 -15.74
N VAL A 173 7.89 1.42 -14.47
CA VAL A 173 8.66 0.92 -13.33
C VAL A 173 8.93 -0.58 -13.40
N GLU A 174 8.06 -1.38 -14.02
CA GLU A 174 8.31 -2.80 -14.31
C GLU A 174 9.53 -3.03 -15.20
N LYS A 175 9.88 -2.05 -16.04
CA LYS A 175 11.00 -2.13 -17.00
C LYS A 175 12.30 -1.53 -16.45
N LEU A 176 12.27 -0.99 -15.23
CA LEU A 176 13.41 -0.35 -14.59
C LEU A 176 14.19 -1.33 -13.71
N ASP A 177 15.48 -1.06 -13.53
CA ASP A 177 16.34 -1.82 -12.62
C ASP A 177 15.79 -1.73 -11.19
N LYS A 178 15.46 -2.89 -10.62
CA LYS A 178 15.02 -3.04 -9.24
C LYS A 178 16.22 -3.18 -8.31
N ILE A 179 16.04 -2.71 -7.08
CA ILE A 179 16.94 -3.03 -5.97
C ILE A 179 16.13 -3.87 -5.00
N SER A 180 16.53 -5.13 -4.89
CA SER A 180 15.86 -6.10 -4.03
C SER A 180 16.48 -6.12 -2.64
N VAL A 181 15.62 -6.30 -1.65
CA VAL A 181 15.93 -6.45 -0.23
C VAL A 181 15.57 -7.87 0.13
N TYR A 182 16.55 -8.61 0.64
CA TYR A 182 16.43 -10.01 1.00
C TYR A 182 16.23 -10.10 2.50
N LEU A 183 15.14 -10.74 2.89
CA LEU A 183 14.76 -10.95 4.29
C LEU A 183 15.30 -12.30 4.77
N GLU A 184 15.65 -12.40 6.05
CA GLU A 184 16.13 -13.64 6.70
C GLU A 184 15.15 -14.81 6.53
N ASN A 185 13.84 -14.54 6.54
CA ASN A 185 12.80 -15.53 6.24
C ASN A 185 12.73 -16.01 4.77
N GLY A 186 13.64 -15.56 3.90
CA GLY A 186 13.74 -15.96 2.49
C GLY A 186 12.83 -15.18 1.53
N LYS A 187 12.08 -14.19 2.01
CA LYS A 187 11.30 -13.29 1.15
C LYS A 187 12.20 -12.28 0.46
N ILE A 188 11.81 -11.93 -0.76
CA ILE A 188 12.47 -10.91 -1.58
C ILE A 188 11.49 -9.77 -1.76
N TRP A 189 11.91 -8.58 -1.37
CA TRP A 189 11.17 -7.35 -1.52
C TRP A 189 11.85 -6.45 -2.54
N GLU A 190 11.22 -6.19 -3.67
CA GLU A 190 11.70 -5.21 -4.65
C GLU A 190 11.49 -3.78 -4.12
N ALA A 191 12.28 -3.38 -3.12
CA ALA A 191 12.01 -2.18 -2.34
C ALA A 191 12.27 -0.88 -3.09
N PHE A 192 13.18 -0.87 -4.07
CA PHE A 192 13.51 0.35 -4.80
C PHE A 192 13.60 0.09 -6.30
N PHE A 193 13.55 1.17 -7.06
CA PHE A 193 13.89 1.15 -8.48
C PHE A 193 14.84 2.31 -8.83
N LYS A 194 15.65 2.11 -9.87
CA LYS A 194 16.54 3.14 -10.41
C LYS A 194 15.91 3.80 -11.63
N LYS A 195 15.90 5.14 -11.64
CA LYS A 195 15.50 5.96 -12.78
C LYS A 195 16.48 7.12 -12.93
N ASP A 196 17.09 7.28 -14.09
CA ASP A 196 18.03 8.38 -14.37
C ASP A 196 19.16 8.54 -13.32
N LYS A 197 19.79 7.41 -12.92
CA LYS A 197 20.81 7.32 -11.84
C LYS A 197 20.30 7.69 -10.43
N LYS A 198 19.00 7.93 -10.29
CA LYS A 198 18.34 8.19 -9.01
C LYS A 198 17.66 6.94 -8.50
N ILE A 199 17.51 6.82 -7.19
CA ILE A 199 16.85 5.72 -6.50
C ILE A 199 15.56 6.25 -5.88
N TYR A 200 14.49 5.53 -6.11
CA TYR A 200 13.13 5.83 -5.65
C TYR A 200 12.57 4.65 -4.86
N LEU A 201 11.64 4.92 -3.95
CA LEU A 201 10.87 3.85 -3.29
C LEU A 201 9.98 3.15 -4.32
N ASN A 202 9.98 1.83 -4.34
CA ASN A 202 9.01 1.05 -5.13
C ASN A 202 7.75 0.81 -4.29
N THR A 203 6.75 1.67 -4.48
CA THR A 203 5.49 1.64 -3.72
C THR A 203 4.39 0.89 -4.46
N GLU A 204 4.63 0.43 -5.70
CA GLU A 204 3.65 -0.21 -6.58
C GLU A 204 2.38 0.64 -6.87
N ILE A 205 2.38 1.91 -6.46
CA ILE A 205 1.40 2.95 -6.82
C ILE A 205 2.10 4.05 -7.62
N SER A 206 1.31 4.93 -8.25
CA SER A 206 1.79 5.98 -9.14
C SER A 206 2.41 7.19 -8.42
N VAL A 207 2.89 7.02 -7.19
CA VAL A 207 3.57 8.05 -6.39
C VAL A 207 4.74 7.49 -5.61
N SER A 208 5.84 8.22 -5.63
CA SER A 208 7.04 7.91 -4.86
C SER A 208 7.84 9.19 -4.56
N PHE A 209 9.04 9.04 -4.00
CA PHE A 209 10.02 10.11 -3.87
C PHE A 209 11.45 9.54 -3.94
N GLN A 210 12.37 10.40 -4.36
CA GLN A 210 13.78 10.09 -4.49
C GLN A 210 14.48 10.03 -3.12
N ILE A 211 15.43 9.08 -2.95
CA ILE A 211 16.19 8.88 -1.71
C ILE A 211 17.71 9.06 -1.83
N ASN A 212 18.27 9.42 -3.00
CA ASN A 212 19.74 9.50 -3.17
C ASN A 212 20.47 10.40 -2.16
N GLU A 213 19.84 11.47 -1.67
CA GLU A 213 20.47 12.36 -0.68
C GLU A 213 20.75 11.69 0.67
N ILE A 214 20.21 10.48 0.87
CA ILE A 214 20.26 9.72 2.12
C ILE A 214 21.24 8.54 2.02
N LEU A 215 21.58 8.15 0.79
CA LEU A 215 22.40 6.98 0.45
C LEU A 215 23.89 7.29 0.44
#